data_AF-A0A4U1IZ09-F1
#
_entry.id   AF-A0A4U1IZ09-F1
#
_cell.length_a   1.000
_cell.length_b   1.000
_cell.length_c   1.000
_cell.angle_alpha   90.00
_cell.angle_beta   90.00
_cell.angle_gamma   90.00
#
_symmetry.space_group_name_H-M   'P 1'
#
loop_
_entity.id
_entity.type
_entity.pdbx_description
1 polymer ?
#
loop_
_entity_poly.entity_id
_entity_poly.type
_entity_poly.pdbx_seq_one_letter_code
_entity_poly.pdbx_strand_id
1 'polypeptide(L)'
;MNDPRTALDILRESDQEGETASPFDEQDESDTAGPGEEDDNDTAALELEAEEEDTGDIRALRKRGKKQISLDELRQIQRRSRARGQRVGAKKVQAQKPKTRPKLPPNFVPPNSGAREIFNKWTARDAKFVMRQDGHYYSVVEIPCKCQGTEKLAWLHIAKGEYMLFNVAVGESMTFLGNNATVTTNWTNLQRPSKNTYSDQEFLIQSITMQEAGLRVRYDGAEIDKIAGLGEAKGVLTGQAWLWDDAGTFLPKEIFHDFSGENLLYRTLRRSAVVYFNWDKARTGGNATSRKVLIDHLRNVPDTKVRTLSRTSGGAAVLPVPDGYVFTDNPERSEHGAFSAIIHIPEDIVFPIKPIDLGGGAPIRPIEVGLYVQLSLNGIAFEHHKGSNVTV
;
A
#
# COMPACT_ATOMS: atom_id res chain seq x y z
N MET A 1 -63.77 -16.83 19.95
CA MET A 1 -63.70 -17.44 21.29
C MET A 1 -62.24 -17.45 21.69
N ASN A 2 -61.87 -16.71 22.75
CA ASN A 2 -60.50 -16.75 23.28
C ASN A 2 -60.37 -18.01 24.14
N ASP A 3 -59.50 -18.92 23.73
CA ASP A 3 -59.16 -20.11 24.48
C ASP A 3 -58.50 -19.67 25.82
N PRO A 4 -59.05 -20.05 27.00
CA PRO A 4 -58.52 -19.61 28.30
C PRO A 4 -57.19 -20.29 28.69
N ARG A 5 -56.66 -21.18 27.83
CA ARG A 5 -55.44 -21.95 28.09
C ARG A 5 -54.18 -21.13 27.87
N THR A 6 -53.18 -21.31 28.74
CA THR A 6 -51.88 -20.63 28.60
C THR A 6 -51.10 -21.22 27.42
N ALA A 7 -50.12 -20.49 26.86
CA ALA A 7 -49.36 -20.98 25.71
C ALA A 7 -48.63 -22.30 26.03
N LEU A 8 -48.24 -22.49 27.29
CA LEU A 8 -47.59 -23.71 27.77
C LEU A 8 -48.53 -24.92 27.82
N ASP A 9 -49.80 -24.72 28.20
CA ASP A 9 -50.78 -25.82 28.22
C ASP A 9 -51.03 -26.34 26.80
N ILE A 10 -51.13 -25.40 25.85
CA ILE A 10 -51.32 -25.70 24.43
C ILE A 10 -50.11 -26.42 23.85
N LEU A 11 -48.89 -25.97 24.16
CA LEU A 11 -47.66 -26.59 23.68
C LEU A 11 -47.42 -27.97 24.29
N ARG A 12 -47.78 -28.19 25.55
CA ARG A 12 -47.62 -29.50 26.21
C ARG A 12 -48.54 -30.56 25.59
N GLU A 13 -49.74 -30.18 25.18
CA GLU A 13 -50.67 -31.06 24.45
C GLU A 13 -50.17 -31.30 23.02
N SER A 14 -49.66 -30.27 22.32
CA SER A 14 -49.03 -30.43 21.01
C SER A 14 -47.75 -31.28 21.04
N ASP A 15 -46.98 -31.27 22.13
CA ASP A 15 -45.82 -32.15 22.34
C ASP A 15 -46.25 -33.62 22.45
N GLN A 16 -47.41 -33.91 23.07
CA GLN A 16 -47.95 -35.27 23.19
C GLN A 16 -48.51 -35.81 21.86
N GLU A 17 -48.97 -34.90 21.00
CA GLU A 17 -49.48 -35.20 19.67
C GLU A 17 -48.39 -35.19 18.58
N GLY A 18 -47.13 -34.88 18.94
CA GLY A 18 -45.99 -34.83 18.01
C GLY A 18 -45.97 -33.60 17.09
N GLU A 19 -46.87 -32.62 17.27
CA GLU A 19 -47.02 -31.46 16.37
C GLU A 19 -45.92 -30.40 16.51
N THR A 20 -45.08 -30.50 17.55
CA THR A 20 -43.95 -29.59 17.85
C THR A 20 -42.59 -30.22 17.53
N ALA A 21 -42.58 -31.41 16.94
CA ALA A 21 -41.37 -32.05 16.43
C ALA A 21 -40.80 -31.23 15.27
N SER A 22 -39.47 -31.24 15.14
CA SER A 22 -38.81 -30.55 14.05
C SER A 22 -39.12 -31.29 12.73
N PRO A 23 -39.36 -30.59 11.60
CA PRO A 23 -39.59 -31.26 10.31
C PRO A 23 -38.45 -32.19 9.87
N PHE A 24 -37.28 -32.12 10.52
CA PHE A 24 -36.16 -33.02 10.31
C PHE A 24 -36.29 -34.40 10.98
N ASP A 25 -37.28 -34.61 11.87
CA ASP A 25 -37.50 -35.89 12.53
C ASP A 25 -38.32 -36.90 11.68
N GLU A 26 -38.92 -36.46 10.55
CA GLU A 26 -39.81 -37.29 9.72
C GLU A 26 -39.29 -37.60 8.30
N GLN A 27 -38.04 -37.29 7.95
CA GLN A 27 -37.47 -37.70 6.65
C GLN A 27 -36.60 -38.94 6.78
N ASP A 28 -37.14 -40.02 6.21
CA ASP A 28 -36.53 -41.31 5.95
C ASP A 28 -35.10 -41.24 5.42
N GLU A 29 -34.32 -42.23 5.86
CA GLU A 29 -33.05 -42.67 5.30
C GLU A 29 -33.15 -42.83 3.77
N SER A 30 -32.77 -41.81 3.00
CA SER A 30 -32.42 -42.00 1.60
C SER A 30 -31.24 -41.12 1.22
N ASP A 31 -30.14 -41.82 0.94
CA ASP A 31 -28.98 -41.31 0.22
C ASP A 31 -29.42 -40.64 -1.09
N THR A 32 -29.19 -39.34 -1.21
CA THR A 32 -28.89 -38.72 -2.50
C THR A 32 -27.78 -37.69 -2.31
N ALA A 33 -26.53 -38.16 -2.42
CA ALA A 33 -25.42 -37.30 -2.79
C ALA A 33 -25.60 -36.85 -4.25
N GLY A 34 -25.92 -35.58 -4.46
CA GLY A 34 -25.85 -34.90 -5.76
C GLY A 34 -24.71 -33.87 -5.75
N PRO A 35 -24.02 -33.63 -6.88
CA PRO A 35 -22.85 -32.76 -6.91
C PRO A 35 -23.30 -31.29 -6.91
N GLY A 36 -23.02 -30.57 -5.82
CA GLY A 36 -23.24 -29.13 -5.71
C GLY A 36 -21.93 -28.38 -5.92
N GLU A 37 -21.92 -27.53 -6.94
CA GLU A 37 -20.85 -26.60 -7.28
C GLU A 37 -20.61 -25.56 -6.16
N GLU A 38 -19.41 -25.00 -6.17
CA GLU A 38 -18.84 -24.09 -5.18
C GLU A 38 -19.66 -22.79 -5.02
N ASP A 39 -20.15 -22.52 -3.81
CA ASP A 39 -20.46 -21.15 -3.38
C ASP A 39 -19.96 -20.93 -1.93
N ASP A 40 -18.97 -20.07 -1.78
CA ASP A 40 -18.22 -19.79 -0.54
C ASP A 40 -19.01 -18.92 0.47
N ASN A 41 -20.34 -19.06 0.53
CA ASN A 41 -21.21 -18.34 1.48
C ASN A 41 -21.86 -19.25 2.54
N ASP A 42 -21.65 -20.56 2.47
CA ASP A 42 -22.46 -21.51 3.26
C ASP A 42 -22.15 -21.55 4.75
N THR A 43 -21.01 -21.08 5.23
CA THR A 43 -20.73 -21.16 6.69
C THR A 43 -21.46 -20.11 7.51
N ALA A 44 -21.73 -18.92 6.96
CA ALA A 44 -22.59 -17.93 7.62
C ALA A 44 -24.08 -18.23 7.40
N ALA A 45 -24.43 -18.80 6.24
CA ALA A 45 -25.81 -19.20 5.93
C ALA A 45 -26.27 -20.41 6.78
N LEU A 46 -25.39 -21.40 7.04
CA LEU A 46 -25.72 -22.58 7.86
C LEU A 46 -25.87 -22.27 9.37
N GLU A 47 -25.11 -21.29 9.90
CA GLU A 47 -25.33 -20.81 11.28
C GLU A 47 -26.60 -19.96 11.40
N LEU A 48 -26.99 -19.24 10.33
CA LEU A 48 -28.27 -18.51 10.25
C LEU A 48 -29.48 -19.44 10.06
N GLU A 49 -29.38 -20.49 9.24
CA GLU A 49 -30.44 -21.50 9.06
C GLU A 49 -30.70 -22.30 10.33
N ALA A 50 -29.65 -22.62 11.10
CA ALA A 50 -29.80 -23.28 12.41
C ALA A 50 -30.50 -22.38 13.46
N GLU A 51 -30.46 -21.06 13.31
CA GLU A 51 -31.24 -20.13 14.13
C GLU A 51 -32.68 -19.91 13.59
N GLU A 52 -32.93 -20.13 12.30
CA GLU A 52 -34.21 -19.82 11.64
C GLU A 52 -35.24 -20.97 11.59
N GLU A 53 -34.87 -22.23 11.84
CA GLU A 53 -35.77 -23.35 11.48
C GLU A 53 -36.57 -24.08 12.58
N ASP A 54 -36.42 -23.77 13.88
CA ASP A 54 -37.28 -24.39 14.92
C ASP A 54 -38.56 -23.57 15.21
N THR A 55 -39.39 -23.40 14.17
CA THR A 55 -40.69 -22.67 14.26
C THR A 55 -41.88 -23.53 14.67
N GLY A 56 -41.66 -24.79 15.07
CA GLY A 56 -42.70 -25.78 15.40
C GLY A 56 -43.68 -25.30 16.47
N ASP A 57 -43.18 -24.74 17.57
CA ASP A 57 -44.01 -24.21 18.66
C ASP A 57 -44.89 -23.02 18.21
N ILE A 58 -44.36 -22.15 17.35
CA ILE A 58 -45.11 -21.00 16.82
C ILE A 58 -46.22 -21.47 15.87
N ARG A 59 -45.94 -22.50 15.06
CA ARG A 59 -46.91 -23.10 14.13
C ARG A 59 -48.04 -23.81 14.89
N ALA A 60 -47.72 -24.57 15.94
CA ALA A 60 -48.71 -25.24 16.79
C ALA A 60 -49.64 -24.24 17.51
N LEU A 61 -49.08 -23.16 18.06
CA LEU A 61 -49.86 -22.08 18.70
C LEU A 61 -50.79 -21.37 17.71
N ARG A 62 -50.32 -21.16 16.47
CA ARG A 62 -51.12 -20.55 15.40
C ARG A 62 -52.25 -21.47 14.92
N LYS A 63 -51.99 -22.78 14.77
CA LYS A 63 -52.99 -23.79 14.40
C LYS A 63 -54.15 -23.86 15.40
N ARG A 64 -53.84 -23.67 16.69
CA ARG A 64 -54.82 -23.66 17.78
C ARG A 64 -55.40 -22.26 18.09
N GLY A 65 -55.18 -21.29 17.20
CA GLY A 65 -55.87 -20.00 17.19
C GLY A 65 -55.31 -18.93 18.13
N LYS A 66 -54.16 -19.17 18.79
CA LYS A 66 -53.53 -18.19 19.68
C LYS A 66 -52.74 -17.15 18.86
N LYS A 67 -53.34 -15.96 18.68
CA LYS A 67 -52.77 -14.86 17.89
C LYS A 67 -51.95 -13.85 18.69
N GLN A 68 -52.08 -13.86 20.02
CA GLN A 68 -51.37 -12.95 20.93
C GLN A 68 -50.65 -13.77 22.00
N ILE A 69 -49.38 -13.45 22.22
CA ILE A 69 -48.47 -14.13 23.15
C ILE A 69 -47.84 -13.04 24.01
N SER A 70 -47.78 -13.24 25.33
CA SER A 70 -47.12 -12.29 26.22
C SER A 70 -45.60 -12.37 26.12
N LEU A 71 -44.89 -11.32 26.55
CA LEU A 71 -43.42 -11.28 26.54
C LEU A 71 -42.78 -12.43 27.36
N ASP A 72 -43.42 -12.84 28.45
CA ASP A 72 -42.95 -13.94 29.28
C ASP A 72 -43.19 -15.31 28.63
N GLU A 73 -44.33 -15.49 27.94
CA GLU A 73 -44.60 -16.69 27.14
C GLU A 73 -43.61 -16.80 25.96
N LEU A 74 -43.25 -15.69 25.31
CA LEU A 74 -42.29 -15.66 24.21
C LEU A 74 -40.88 -16.10 24.66
N ARG A 75 -40.42 -15.63 25.83
CA ARG A 75 -39.13 -16.03 26.42
C ARG A 75 -39.08 -17.52 26.73
N GLN A 76 -40.20 -18.11 27.14
CA GLN A 76 -40.28 -19.54 27.41
C GLN A 76 -40.25 -20.37 26.12
N ILE A 77 -40.90 -19.91 25.06
CA ILE A 77 -40.84 -20.53 23.72
C ILE A 77 -39.40 -20.50 23.18
N GLN A 78 -38.70 -19.36 23.31
CA GLN A 78 -37.27 -19.28 22.92
C GLN A 78 -36.37 -20.24 23.70
N ARG A 79 -36.63 -20.44 25.00
CA ARG A 79 -35.89 -21.42 25.81
C ARG A 79 -36.14 -22.86 25.35
N ARG A 80 -37.39 -23.20 24.99
CA ARG A 80 -37.75 -24.52 24.45
C ARG A 80 -37.09 -24.77 23.10
N SER A 81 -37.10 -23.79 22.20
CA SER A 81 -36.42 -23.86 20.90
C SER A 81 -34.91 -24.07 21.04
N ARG A 82 -34.23 -23.30 21.90
CA ARG A 82 -32.79 -23.48 22.16
C ARG A 82 -32.44 -24.86 22.73
N ALA A 83 -33.29 -25.40 23.59
CA ALA A 83 -33.10 -26.74 24.16
C ALA A 83 -33.27 -27.85 23.11
N ARG A 84 -34.12 -27.66 22.09
CA ARG A 84 -34.25 -28.57 20.94
C ARG A 84 -33.06 -28.44 19.98
N GLY A 85 -32.64 -27.22 19.64
CA GLY A 85 -31.45 -26.98 18.80
C GLY A 85 -30.16 -27.61 19.35
N GLN A 86 -29.99 -27.63 20.68
CA GLN A 86 -28.85 -28.32 21.32
C GLN A 86 -28.87 -29.85 21.18
N ARG A 87 -30.04 -30.49 21.03
CA ARG A 87 -30.13 -31.95 20.84
C ARG A 87 -29.83 -32.37 19.40
N VAL A 88 -30.19 -31.54 18.41
CA VAL A 88 -29.93 -31.81 16.99
C VAL A 88 -28.43 -31.67 16.67
N GLY A 89 -27.75 -30.69 17.27
CA GLY A 89 -26.29 -30.49 17.11
C GLY A 89 -25.40 -31.62 17.68
N ALA A 90 -25.96 -32.58 18.44
CA ALA A 90 -25.22 -33.70 19.02
C ALA A 90 -25.12 -34.94 18.10
N LYS A 91 -25.85 -35.00 16.98
CA LYS A 91 -25.59 -36.00 15.93
C LYS A 91 -24.34 -35.56 15.16
N LYS A 92 -23.21 -36.14 15.56
CA LYS A 92 -21.87 -36.01 14.98
C LYS A 92 -21.87 -35.78 13.46
N VAL A 93 -21.80 -34.51 13.04
CA VAL A 93 -21.07 -34.17 11.83
C VAL A 93 -19.61 -34.42 12.19
N GLN A 94 -18.98 -35.44 11.61
CA GLN A 94 -17.53 -35.57 11.68
C GLN A 94 -16.96 -34.26 11.15
N ALA A 95 -16.46 -33.42 12.05
CA ALA A 95 -15.77 -32.20 11.68
C ALA A 95 -14.63 -32.59 10.75
N GLN A 96 -14.83 -32.39 9.44
CA GLN A 96 -13.75 -32.50 8.48
C GLN A 96 -12.65 -31.58 9.01
N LYS A 97 -11.44 -32.14 9.16
CA LYS A 97 -10.26 -31.35 9.55
C LYS A 97 -10.29 -30.07 8.72
N PRO A 98 -10.19 -28.88 9.35
CA PRO A 98 -10.26 -27.63 8.61
C PRO A 98 -9.29 -27.73 7.45
N LYS A 99 -9.79 -27.64 6.22
CA LYS A 99 -8.96 -27.62 5.02
C LYS A 99 -7.86 -26.59 5.30
N THR A 100 -6.60 -27.00 5.18
CA THR A 100 -5.45 -26.11 5.35
C THR A 100 -5.70 -24.91 4.47
N ARG A 101 -6.08 -23.77 5.08
CA ARG A 101 -6.24 -22.51 4.36
C ARG A 101 -4.94 -22.32 3.56
N PRO A 102 -5.03 -21.89 2.29
CA PRO A 102 -3.83 -21.51 1.56
C PRO A 102 -3.04 -20.58 2.48
N LYS A 103 -1.83 -21.00 2.86
CA LYS A 103 -0.96 -20.15 3.65
C LYS A 103 -0.72 -18.94 2.79
N LEU A 104 -1.31 -17.81 3.17
CA LEU A 104 -1.01 -16.53 2.57
C LEU A 104 0.52 -16.38 2.59
N PRO A 105 1.12 -15.72 1.58
CA PRO A 105 2.55 -15.52 1.55
C PRO A 105 3.02 -15.01 2.91
N PRO A 106 4.17 -15.45 3.44
CA PRO A 106 4.65 -15.06 4.77
C PRO A 106 4.85 -13.54 4.96
N ASN A 107 4.68 -12.74 3.90
CA ASN A 107 4.69 -11.28 3.91
C ASN A 107 3.29 -10.64 3.86
N PHE A 108 2.21 -11.41 3.83
CA PHE A 108 0.85 -10.90 3.77
C PHE A 108 0.33 -10.66 5.20
N VAL A 109 0.25 -9.39 5.58
CA VAL A 109 -0.30 -8.96 6.85
C VAL A 109 -1.81 -8.76 6.65
N PRO A 110 -2.67 -9.31 7.52
CA PRO A 110 -4.11 -9.10 7.44
C PRO A 110 -4.47 -7.60 7.37
N PRO A 111 -5.47 -7.20 6.57
CA PRO A 111 -5.92 -5.82 6.53
C PRO A 111 -6.27 -5.31 7.94
N ASN A 112 -5.74 -4.15 8.31
CA ASN A 112 -5.90 -3.48 9.62
C ASN A 112 -5.17 -4.12 10.81
N SER A 113 -4.43 -5.23 10.64
CA SER A 113 -3.65 -5.77 11.75
C SER A 113 -2.39 -4.95 12.02
N GLY A 114 -1.76 -4.39 10.99
CA GLY A 114 -0.55 -3.57 11.14
C GLY A 114 -0.83 -2.29 11.94
N ALA A 115 -1.91 -1.58 11.60
CA ALA A 115 -2.35 -0.40 12.36
C ALA A 115 -2.66 -0.74 13.83
N ARG A 116 -3.34 -1.87 14.07
CA ARG A 116 -3.70 -2.31 15.43
C ARG A 116 -2.47 -2.72 16.24
N GLU A 117 -1.51 -3.42 15.63
CA GLU A 117 -0.26 -3.81 16.27
C GLU A 117 0.56 -2.59 16.68
N ILE A 118 0.74 -1.62 15.78
CA ILE A 118 1.44 -0.36 16.09
C ILE A 118 0.67 0.42 17.17
N PHE A 119 -0.65 0.54 17.06
CA PHE A 119 -1.45 1.20 18.08
C PHE A 119 -1.29 0.54 19.46
N ASN A 120 -1.34 -0.79 19.53
CA ASN A 120 -1.13 -1.53 20.77
C ASN A 120 0.29 -1.33 21.31
N LYS A 121 1.30 -1.31 20.43
CA LYS A 121 2.70 -1.04 20.79
C LYS A 121 2.86 0.35 21.41
N TRP A 122 2.25 1.38 20.81
CA TRP A 122 2.28 2.74 21.34
C TRP A 122 1.48 2.89 22.63
N THR A 123 0.34 2.22 22.75
CA THR A 123 -0.48 2.20 23.97
C THR A 123 0.25 1.50 25.11
N ALA A 124 0.97 0.41 24.84
CA ALA A 124 1.77 -0.32 25.83
C ALA A 124 2.98 0.46 26.36
N ARG A 125 3.44 1.50 25.65
CA ARG A 125 4.55 2.37 26.09
C ARG A 125 4.17 3.38 27.17
N ASP A 126 2.89 3.46 27.55
CA ASP A 126 2.35 4.39 28.56
C ASP A 126 2.70 5.88 28.31
N ALA A 127 2.98 6.22 27.05
CA ALA A 127 3.32 7.57 26.62
C ALA A 127 2.17 8.18 25.82
N LYS A 128 1.88 9.47 26.01
CA LYS A 128 0.92 10.18 25.17
C LYS A 128 1.43 10.26 23.73
N PHE A 129 0.66 9.74 22.79
CA PHE A 129 0.97 9.77 21.36
C PHE A 129 -0.20 10.32 20.55
N VAL A 130 0.09 10.77 19.34
CA VAL A 130 -0.88 11.25 18.36
C VAL A 130 -0.78 10.37 17.12
N MET A 131 -1.94 10.02 16.57
CA MET A 131 -2.06 9.32 15.29
C MET A 131 -2.54 10.31 14.23
N ARG A 132 -1.73 10.55 13.20
CA ARG A 132 -2.12 11.36 12.03
C ARG A 132 -2.40 10.45 10.85
N GLN A 133 -3.63 10.51 10.34
CA GLN A 133 -4.06 9.69 9.21
C GLN A 133 -3.51 10.16 7.86
N ASP A 134 -3.11 11.43 7.76
CA ASP A 134 -2.60 12.05 6.54
C ASP A 134 -1.07 12.17 6.56
N GLY A 135 -0.38 11.12 7.02
CA GLY A 135 1.08 11.08 7.01
C GLY A 135 1.62 10.92 5.59
N HIS A 136 2.67 11.67 5.26
CA HIS A 136 3.23 11.72 3.91
C HIS A 136 4.75 11.85 3.93
N TYR A 137 5.42 10.98 3.18
CA TYR A 137 6.86 11.05 2.95
C TYR A 137 7.16 10.99 1.46
N TYR A 138 8.16 11.75 1.00
CA TYR A 138 8.70 11.60 -0.35
C TYR A 138 10.21 11.64 -0.36
N SER A 139 10.78 11.00 -1.37
CA SER A 139 12.21 11.02 -1.65
C SER A 139 12.41 10.99 -3.15
N VAL A 140 13.42 11.72 -3.62
CA VAL A 140 13.85 11.78 -5.01
C VAL A 140 15.18 11.06 -5.15
N VAL A 141 15.29 10.25 -6.19
CA VAL A 141 16.55 9.61 -6.60
C VAL A 141 16.93 10.03 -8.01
N GLU A 142 18.23 10.19 -8.25
CA GLU A 142 18.78 10.38 -9.59
C GLU A 142 19.09 9.03 -10.23
N ILE A 143 18.65 8.89 -11.48
CA ILE A 143 19.01 7.81 -12.38
C ILE A 143 19.92 8.43 -13.46
N PRO A 144 21.25 8.30 -13.32
CA PRO A 144 22.21 8.84 -14.26
C PRO A 144 22.16 8.07 -15.58
N CYS A 145 21.85 8.78 -16.65
CA CYS A 145 21.76 8.25 -18.01
C CYS A 145 23.00 8.72 -18.78
N LYS A 146 24.01 7.87 -18.91
CA LYS A 146 25.25 8.22 -19.61
C LYS A 146 25.01 8.24 -21.11
N CYS A 147 25.41 9.31 -21.78
CA CYS A 147 25.30 9.40 -23.22
C CYS A 147 26.51 8.74 -23.89
N GLN A 148 26.22 7.80 -24.79
CA GLN A 148 27.19 7.06 -25.58
C GLN A 148 26.93 7.28 -27.07
N GLY A 149 27.92 6.93 -27.90
CA GLY A 149 27.85 7.06 -29.35
C GLY A 149 28.60 8.28 -29.88
N THR A 150 28.13 8.83 -30.99
CA THR A 150 28.75 9.88 -31.78
C THR A 150 27.79 11.06 -32.01
N GLU A 151 28.28 12.15 -32.59
CA GLU A 151 27.47 13.33 -32.95
C GLU A 151 26.34 13.03 -33.96
N LYS A 152 26.35 11.87 -34.62
CA LYS A 152 25.31 11.45 -35.57
C LYS A 152 24.36 10.38 -35.02
N LEU A 153 24.85 9.56 -34.10
CA LEU A 153 24.12 8.42 -33.52
C LEU A 153 24.49 8.35 -32.05
N ALA A 154 23.58 8.80 -31.19
CA ALA A 154 23.77 8.81 -29.75
C ALA A 154 22.63 8.08 -29.05
N TRP A 155 22.91 7.60 -27.84
CA TRP A 155 21.92 6.99 -26.97
C TRP A 155 22.24 7.28 -25.51
N LEU A 156 21.19 7.40 -24.71
CA LEU A 156 21.26 7.44 -23.26
C LEU A 156 21.23 6.02 -22.72
N HIS A 157 22.27 5.66 -21.98
CA HIS A 157 22.43 4.36 -21.33
C HIS A 157 22.07 4.47 -19.85
N ILE A 158 21.00 3.79 -19.45
CA ILE A 158 20.64 3.60 -18.05
C ILE A 158 21.22 2.25 -17.61
N ALA A 159 22.15 2.30 -16.65
CA ALA A 159 22.79 1.09 -16.16
C ALA A 159 21.80 0.23 -15.34
N LYS A 160 21.94 -1.08 -15.44
CA LYS A 160 21.33 -2.01 -14.48
C LYS A 160 21.88 -1.72 -13.08
N GLY A 161 21.02 -1.85 -12.07
CA GLY A 161 21.44 -1.57 -10.71
C GLY A 161 20.30 -1.28 -9.75
N GLU A 162 20.68 -0.72 -8.60
CA GLU A 162 19.77 -0.35 -7.52
C GLU A 162 19.93 1.14 -7.21
N TYR A 163 18.81 1.84 -7.23
CA TYR A 163 18.73 3.27 -6.98
C TYR A 163 17.92 3.48 -5.70
N MET A 164 18.61 3.93 -4.65
CA MET A 164 18.03 4.02 -3.31
C MET A 164 17.28 5.33 -3.09
N LEU A 165 16.11 5.21 -2.45
CA LEU A 165 15.25 6.28 -1.96
C LEU A 165 15.17 6.19 -0.44
N PHE A 166 14.93 7.33 0.22
CA PHE A 166 14.89 7.46 1.68
C PHE A 166 16.21 7.06 2.38
N ASN A 167 17.33 7.11 1.66
CA ASN A 167 18.66 6.82 2.20
C ASN A 167 19.34 8.05 2.82
N VAL A 168 18.96 9.25 2.39
CA VAL A 168 19.49 10.54 2.85
C VAL A 168 18.40 11.44 3.41
N ALA A 169 18.73 12.23 4.43
CA ALA A 169 17.81 13.19 5.05
C ALA A 169 18.12 14.64 4.63
N VAL A 170 17.17 15.55 4.85
CA VAL A 170 17.37 17.00 4.65
C VAL A 170 18.59 17.48 5.45
N GLY A 171 19.48 18.22 4.80
CA GLY A 171 20.72 18.73 5.37
C GLY A 171 21.95 17.83 5.18
N GLU A 172 21.77 16.59 4.72
CA GLU A 172 22.89 15.71 4.38
C GLU A 172 23.49 16.07 2.99
N SER A 173 24.75 15.69 2.75
CA SER A 173 25.39 15.89 1.46
C SER A 173 25.07 14.76 0.49
N MET A 174 24.76 15.10 -0.76
CA MET A 174 24.51 14.16 -1.84
C MET A 174 25.15 14.69 -3.13
N THR A 175 25.62 13.79 -3.99
CA THR A 175 26.21 14.16 -5.28
C THR A 175 25.21 13.89 -6.40
N PHE A 176 24.97 14.89 -7.25
CA PHE A 176 24.06 14.80 -8.38
C PHE A 176 24.75 15.20 -9.69
N LEU A 177 24.75 14.35 -10.72
CA LEU A 177 25.55 14.52 -11.95
C LEU A 177 27.03 14.94 -11.70
N GLY A 178 27.63 14.50 -10.59
CA GLY A 178 28.98 14.87 -10.19
C GLY A 178 29.11 16.18 -9.40
N ASN A 179 28.01 16.93 -9.21
CA ASN A 179 27.97 18.14 -8.39
C ASN A 179 27.55 17.81 -6.96
N ASN A 180 28.36 18.25 -5.98
CA ASN A 180 27.99 18.12 -4.56
C ASN A 180 26.88 19.12 -4.23
N ALA A 181 25.84 18.65 -3.55
CA ALA A 181 24.75 19.46 -3.09
C ALA A 181 24.29 19.04 -1.70
N THR A 182 23.67 19.98 -0.99
CA THR A 182 23.00 19.70 0.28
C THR A 182 21.55 19.32 0.00
N VAL A 183 21.09 18.22 0.57
CA VAL A 183 19.72 17.74 0.40
C VAL A 183 18.76 18.76 0.97
N THR A 184 17.85 19.25 0.12
CA THR A 184 16.82 20.21 0.51
C THR A 184 15.46 19.55 0.60
N THR A 185 14.48 20.29 1.14
CA THR A 185 13.08 19.84 1.16
C THR A 185 12.53 19.55 -0.22
N ASN A 186 13.06 20.14 -1.29
CA ASN A 186 12.60 19.82 -2.65
C ASN A 186 12.88 18.36 -3.08
N TRP A 187 13.78 17.66 -2.40
CA TRP A 187 14.16 16.28 -2.75
C TRP A 187 13.64 15.24 -1.77
N THR A 188 13.49 15.61 -0.51
CA THR A 188 12.87 14.75 0.48
C THR A 188 12.35 15.57 1.63
N ASN A 189 11.27 15.12 2.26
CA ASN A 189 10.84 15.62 3.56
C ASN A 189 11.32 14.74 4.73
N LEU A 190 12.21 13.78 4.47
CA LEU A 190 12.84 12.98 5.52
C LEU A 190 13.73 13.89 6.38
N GLN A 191 13.35 14.06 7.64
CA GLN A 191 14.12 14.84 8.61
C GLN A 191 14.84 13.90 9.57
N ARG A 192 16.12 14.19 9.81
CA ARG A 192 16.89 13.64 10.92
C ARG A 192 17.44 14.81 11.74
N PRO A 193 16.79 15.16 12.87
CA PRO A 193 17.18 16.31 13.70
C PRO A 193 18.68 16.34 14.05
N SER A 194 19.31 15.17 14.22
CA SER A 194 20.76 15.02 14.19
C SER A 194 21.14 13.59 13.76
N LYS A 195 22.43 13.31 13.53
CA LYS A 195 22.91 11.93 13.26
C LYS A 195 22.49 10.92 14.33
N ASN A 196 22.22 11.38 15.56
CA ASN A 196 21.88 10.55 16.71
C ASN A 196 20.55 10.98 17.39
N THR A 197 19.75 11.84 16.75
CA THR A 197 18.50 12.34 17.33
C THR A 197 17.37 12.09 16.34
N TYR A 198 16.40 11.32 16.81
CA TYR A 198 15.24 10.90 16.04
C TYR A 198 13.97 11.48 16.67
N SER A 199 12.94 11.68 15.86
CA SER A 199 11.61 12.07 16.32
C SER A 199 10.82 10.89 16.91
N ASP A 200 11.39 9.68 16.85
CA ASP A 200 10.78 8.42 17.32
C ASP A 200 9.41 8.17 16.68
N GLN A 201 9.29 8.54 15.40
CA GLN A 201 8.07 8.38 14.63
C GLN A 201 8.03 6.98 14.01
N GLU A 202 6.87 6.35 14.09
CA GLU A 202 6.56 5.15 13.32
C GLU A 202 5.49 5.51 12.28
N PHE A 203 5.72 5.14 11.03
CA PHE A 203 4.86 5.45 9.90
C PHE A 203 4.46 4.17 9.22
N LEU A 204 3.16 3.88 9.25
CA LEU A 204 2.56 2.77 8.55
C LEU A 204 2.29 3.17 7.11
N ILE A 205 3.01 2.56 6.17
CA ILE A 205 2.83 2.79 4.74
C ILE A 205 1.55 2.06 4.30
N GLN A 206 0.59 2.79 3.74
CA GLN A 206 -0.68 2.23 3.24
C GLN A 206 -0.77 2.28 1.71
N SER A 207 -0.13 3.26 1.09
CA SER A 207 -0.07 3.35 -0.36
C SER A 207 1.17 4.10 -0.85
N ILE A 208 1.50 3.89 -2.12
CA ILE A 208 2.58 4.59 -2.80
C ILE A 208 2.13 5.21 -4.13
N THR A 209 2.78 6.30 -4.49
CA THR A 209 2.72 6.91 -5.82
C THR A 209 4.12 7.27 -6.27
N MET A 210 4.32 7.37 -7.57
CA MET A 210 5.62 7.72 -8.13
C MET A 210 5.43 8.68 -9.28
N GLN A 211 6.41 9.55 -9.49
CA GLN A 211 6.39 10.53 -10.57
C GLN A 211 7.80 10.91 -10.99
N GLU A 212 7.93 11.47 -12.18
CA GLU A 212 9.12 12.24 -12.52
C GLU A 212 9.17 13.55 -11.71
N ALA A 213 10.34 13.83 -11.14
CA ALA A 213 10.61 15.06 -10.41
C ALA A 213 11.24 16.13 -11.31
N GLY A 214 12.04 15.72 -12.28
CA GLY A 214 12.71 16.62 -13.22
C GLY A 214 13.84 15.95 -14.00
N LEU A 215 14.48 16.75 -14.86
CA LEU A 215 15.65 16.35 -15.63
C LEU A 215 16.80 17.32 -15.37
N ARG A 216 18.02 16.81 -15.48
CA ARG A 216 19.23 17.64 -15.65
C ARG A 216 20.01 17.15 -16.84
N VAL A 217 20.77 18.04 -17.45
CA VAL A 217 21.68 17.72 -18.54
C VAL A 217 23.08 18.22 -18.22
N ARG A 218 24.09 17.47 -18.63
CA ARG A 218 25.49 17.88 -18.54
C ARG A 218 26.16 17.68 -19.87
N TYR A 219 26.56 18.78 -20.50
CA TYR A 219 27.41 18.81 -21.68
C TYR A 219 28.88 19.00 -21.28
N ASP A 220 29.81 18.87 -22.24
CA ASP A 220 31.21 19.18 -22.00
C ASP A 220 31.39 20.69 -21.82
N GLY A 221 31.94 21.09 -20.66
CA GLY A 221 32.22 22.49 -20.36
C GLY A 221 33.14 23.14 -21.40
N ALA A 222 34.11 22.38 -21.94
CA ALA A 222 35.02 22.87 -22.97
C ALA A 222 34.33 23.13 -24.31
N GLU A 223 33.21 22.48 -24.59
CA GLU A 223 32.39 22.71 -25.78
C GLU A 223 31.42 23.88 -25.55
N ILE A 224 30.79 23.96 -24.38
CA ILE A 224 29.92 25.08 -24.00
C ILE A 224 30.69 26.40 -24.05
N ASP A 225 31.93 26.42 -23.55
CA ASP A 225 32.76 27.64 -23.48
C ASP A 225 33.14 28.23 -24.85
N LYS A 226 33.01 27.45 -25.93
CA LYS A 226 33.26 27.91 -27.30
C LYS A 226 32.06 28.63 -27.92
N ILE A 227 30.87 28.52 -27.32
CA ILE A 227 29.63 29.05 -27.90
C ILE A 227 29.36 30.44 -27.33
N ALA A 228 29.28 31.44 -28.21
CA ALA A 228 28.96 32.80 -27.82
C ALA A 228 27.50 32.93 -27.33
N GLY A 229 27.27 33.64 -26.22
CA GLY A 229 25.93 33.97 -25.73
C GLY A 229 25.30 32.99 -24.74
N LEU A 230 25.96 31.87 -24.39
CA LEU A 230 25.45 30.88 -23.41
C LEU A 230 25.72 31.20 -21.94
N GLY A 231 26.19 32.42 -21.62
CA GLY A 231 26.63 32.79 -20.27
C GLY A 231 25.59 32.52 -19.17
N GLU A 232 24.32 32.85 -19.42
CA GLU A 232 23.22 32.63 -18.47
C GLU A 232 22.77 31.16 -18.39
N ALA A 233 22.86 30.43 -19.51
CA ALA A 233 22.43 29.03 -19.61
C ALA A 233 23.52 28.03 -19.17
N LYS A 234 24.77 28.45 -18.98
CA LYS A 234 25.90 27.59 -18.65
C LYS A 234 25.67 26.75 -17.39
N GLY A 235 25.05 27.33 -16.34
CA GLY A 235 24.72 26.57 -15.12
C GLY A 235 23.74 25.42 -15.38
N VAL A 236 22.76 25.64 -16.25
CA VAL A 236 21.78 24.62 -16.65
C VAL A 236 22.46 23.50 -17.45
N LEU A 237 23.30 23.87 -18.42
CA LEU A 237 24.00 22.95 -19.33
C LEU A 237 25.13 22.15 -18.66
N THR A 238 25.54 22.54 -17.46
CA THR A 238 26.55 21.84 -16.64
C THR A 238 25.93 21.05 -15.48
N GLY A 239 24.61 20.86 -15.49
CA GLY A 239 23.93 19.98 -14.55
C GLY A 239 23.66 20.59 -13.17
N GLN A 240 23.62 21.92 -13.05
CA GLN A 240 23.35 22.60 -11.77
C GLN A 240 21.86 22.83 -11.50
N ALA A 241 21.02 22.87 -12.54
CA ALA A 241 19.60 23.18 -12.41
C ALA A 241 18.72 22.08 -13.02
N TRP A 242 17.55 21.85 -12.41
CA TRP A 242 16.47 21.09 -13.07
C TRP A 242 15.92 21.91 -14.22
N LEU A 243 15.56 21.22 -15.29
CA LEU A 243 14.98 21.82 -16.47
C LEU A 243 13.88 20.92 -17.04
N TRP A 244 12.97 21.57 -17.76
CA TRP A 244 11.97 20.92 -18.59
C TRP A 244 12.01 21.61 -19.94
N ASP A 245 12.31 20.85 -21.00
CA ASP A 245 12.58 21.40 -22.33
C ASP A 245 12.06 20.44 -23.40
N ASP A 246 10.74 20.46 -23.57
CA ASP A 246 10.02 19.72 -24.61
C ASP A 246 10.26 20.31 -26.02
N ALA A 247 10.65 21.57 -26.10
CA ALA A 247 11.03 22.25 -27.34
C ALA A 247 12.36 21.72 -27.94
N GLY A 248 13.21 21.10 -27.13
CA GLY A 248 14.50 20.55 -27.56
C GLY A 248 15.61 21.60 -27.71
N THR A 249 15.58 22.65 -26.90
CA THR A 249 16.57 23.74 -26.88
C THR A 249 17.87 23.33 -26.19
N PHE A 250 17.76 22.56 -25.11
CA PHE A 250 18.82 22.11 -24.21
C PHE A 250 18.82 20.59 -24.01
N LEU A 251 17.71 19.91 -24.30
CA LEU A 251 17.60 18.45 -24.29
C LEU A 251 17.35 17.89 -25.69
N PRO A 252 17.79 16.65 -25.97
CA PRO A 252 17.31 15.92 -27.14
C PRO A 252 15.79 15.81 -27.15
N LYS A 253 15.16 16.25 -28.25
CA LYS A 253 13.70 16.26 -28.40
C LYS A 253 13.09 14.86 -28.27
N GLU A 254 13.82 13.81 -28.63
CA GLU A 254 13.38 12.42 -28.52
C GLU A 254 13.00 12.00 -27.09
N ILE A 255 13.48 12.72 -26.06
CA ILE A 255 13.09 12.46 -24.67
C ILE A 255 11.60 12.72 -24.45
N PHE A 256 10.99 13.60 -25.24
CA PHE A 256 9.59 14.00 -25.08
C PHE A 256 8.74 13.51 -26.25
N HIS A 257 7.52 13.09 -25.94
CA HIS A 257 6.55 12.73 -26.95
C HIS A 257 6.00 13.99 -27.64
N ASP A 258 6.11 14.06 -28.96
CA ASP A 258 5.79 15.26 -29.77
C ASP A 258 4.39 15.85 -29.53
N PHE A 259 3.40 15.02 -29.17
CA PHE A 259 2.01 15.45 -29.01
C PHE A 259 1.57 15.61 -27.55
N SER A 260 2.08 14.77 -26.65
CA SER A 260 1.60 14.74 -25.25
C SER A 260 2.55 15.44 -24.30
N GLY A 261 3.79 15.73 -24.73
CA GLY A 261 4.86 16.22 -23.87
C GLY A 261 5.31 15.19 -22.82
N GLU A 262 4.84 13.94 -22.91
CA GLU A 262 5.21 12.89 -21.96
C GLU A 262 6.70 12.56 -22.09
N ASN A 263 7.39 12.43 -20.97
CA ASN A 263 8.79 12.02 -20.92
C ASN A 263 8.93 10.52 -21.22
N LEU A 264 9.38 10.21 -22.43
CA LEU A 264 9.58 8.86 -22.94
C LEU A 264 10.76 8.16 -22.26
N LEU A 265 11.76 8.89 -21.77
CA LEU A 265 12.86 8.32 -21.00
C LEU A 265 12.36 7.77 -19.66
N TYR A 266 11.53 8.55 -18.95
CA TYR A 266 10.87 8.11 -17.72
C TYR A 266 9.92 6.94 -17.97
N ARG A 267 9.13 7.00 -19.05
CA ARG A 267 8.23 5.90 -19.45
C ARG A 267 8.99 4.60 -19.71
N THR A 268 10.17 4.68 -20.33
CA THR A 268 11.02 3.52 -20.60
C THR A 268 11.52 2.88 -19.31
N LEU A 269 12.02 3.69 -18.37
CA LEU A 269 12.38 3.24 -17.03
C LEU A 269 11.20 2.51 -16.35
N ARG A 270 10.02 3.13 -16.34
CA ARG A 270 8.84 2.56 -15.66
C ARG A 270 8.45 1.18 -16.18
N ARG A 271 8.63 0.93 -17.48
CA ARG A 271 8.31 -0.36 -18.10
C ARG A 271 9.29 -1.47 -17.74
N SER A 272 10.53 -1.11 -17.43
CA SER A 272 11.62 -2.07 -17.22
C SER A 272 12.00 -2.29 -15.76
N ALA A 273 11.65 -1.36 -14.87
CA ALA A 273 12.07 -1.39 -13.47
C ALA A 273 10.99 -1.94 -12.51
N VAL A 274 11.45 -2.37 -11.34
CA VAL A 274 10.61 -2.79 -10.20
C VAL A 274 10.99 -2.02 -8.93
N VAL A 275 10.05 -1.90 -7.99
CA VAL A 275 10.29 -1.22 -6.71
C VAL A 275 10.26 -2.22 -5.56
N TYR A 276 11.27 -2.12 -4.69
CA TYR A 276 11.39 -2.90 -3.47
C TYR A 276 11.33 -1.98 -2.25
N PHE A 277 10.80 -2.52 -1.15
CA PHE A 277 11.09 -2.00 0.18
C PHE A 277 12.18 -2.84 0.82
N ASN A 278 13.11 -2.18 1.49
CA ASN A 278 14.26 -2.80 2.11
C ASN A 278 14.46 -2.28 3.54
N TRP A 279 14.58 -3.19 4.50
CA TRP A 279 14.97 -2.91 5.87
C TRP A 279 16.31 -3.57 6.16
N ASP A 280 17.26 -2.81 6.69
CA ASP A 280 18.62 -3.28 6.93
C ASP A 280 19.09 -2.95 8.36
N LYS A 281 19.28 -3.99 9.18
CA LYS A 281 19.85 -3.86 10.54
C LYS A 281 21.36 -3.73 10.57
N ALA A 282 22.07 -4.14 9.52
CA ALA A 282 23.53 -4.00 9.47
C ALA A 282 23.92 -2.52 9.52
N ARG A 283 23.12 -1.65 8.90
CA ARG A 283 23.32 -0.19 8.86
C ARG A 283 23.18 0.50 10.22
N THR A 284 22.65 -0.17 11.23
CA THR A 284 22.46 0.37 12.59
C THR A 284 23.26 -0.37 13.64
N GLY A 285 24.28 -1.14 13.25
CA GLY A 285 25.13 -1.89 14.19
C GLY A 285 24.46 -3.12 14.82
N GLY A 286 23.31 -3.56 14.29
CA GLY A 286 22.67 -4.81 14.69
C GLY A 286 23.20 -6.03 13.94
N ASN A 287 22.63 -7.20 14.20
CA ASN A 287 22.91 -8.40 13.42
C ASN A 287 22.66 -8.12 11.93
N ALA A 288 23.58 -8.57 11.06
CA ALA A 288 23.53 -8.37 9.61
C ALA A 288 22.34 -9.12 8.98
N THR A 289 21.16 -8.54 9.16
CA THR A 289 19.87 -9.06 8.71
C THR A 289 19.23 -7.98 7.85
N SER A 290 18.94 -8.34 6.61
CA SER A 290 18.22 -7.48 5.66
C SER A 290 16.95 -8.18 5.20
N ARG A 291 15.87 -7.40 5.06
CA ARG A 291 14.59 -7.85 4.53
C ARG A 291 14.26 -6.99 3.32
N LYS A 292 14.33 -7.59 2.13
CA LYS A 292 13.95 -6.96 0.86
C LYS A 292 12.66 -7.58 0.35
N VAL A 293 11.64 -6.76 0.11
CA VAL A 293 10.30 -7.16 -0.32
C VAL A 293 9.97 -6.49 -1.64
N LEU A 294 9.63 -7.28 -2.67
CA LEU A 294 9.12 -6.76 -3.93
C LEU A 294 7.73 -6.17 -3.69
N ILE A 295 7.53 -4.92 -4.09
CA ILE A 295 6.23 -4.27 -4.02
C ILE A 295 5.50 -4.48 -5.34
N ASP A 296 6.03 -3.93 -6.43
CA ASP A 296 5.48 -4.14 -7.78
C ASP A 296 6.44 -3.65 -8.88
N HIS A 297 6.06 -3.83 -10.14
CA HIS A 297 6.64 -3.14 -11.29
C HIS A 297 6.32 -1.65 -11.26
N LEU A 298 7.28 -0.81 -11.67
CA LEU A 298 7.11 0.65 -11.70
C LEU A 298 5.96 1.09 -12.62
N ARG A 299 5.66 0.32 -13.68
CA ARG A 299 4.53 0.58 -14.58
C ARG A 299 3.17 0.54 -13.86
N ASN A 300 3.04 -0.26 -12.79
CA ASN A 300 1.80 -0.45 -12.04
C ASN A 300 1.61 0.61 -10.94
N VAL A 301 2.69 1.27 -10.50
CA VAL A 301 2.63 2.34 -9.50
C VAL A 301 2.05 3.61 -10.15
N PRO A 302 0.92 4.18 -9.68
CA PRO A 302 0.32 5.34 -10.35
C PRO A 302 1.24 6.55 -10.51
N ASP A 303 1.14 7.19 -11.68
CA ASP A 303 1.80 8.44 -12.03
C ASP A 303 0.98 9.65 -11.59
N THR A 304 1.16 10.10 -10.35
CA THR A 304 0.32 11.18 -9.81
C THR A 304 1.12 12.17 -9.01
N LYS A 305 0.97 13.46 -9.36
CA LYS A 305 1.43 14.59 -8.57
C LYS A 305 0.67 14.65 -7.25
N VAL A 306 1.40 14.69 -6.13
CA VAL A 306 0.83 14.64 -4.76
C VAL A 306 -0.17 15.78 -4.50
N ARG A 307 -0.02 16.94 -5.15
CA ARG A 307 -0.91 18.09 -4.95
C ARG A 307 -2.38 17.82 -5.36
N THR A 308 -2.64 16.74 -6.10
CA THR A 308 -3.97 16.29 -6.52
C THR A 308 -4.56 15.15 -5.66
N LEU A 309 -3.86 14.68 -4.62
CA LEU A 309 -4.39 13.66 -3.70
C LEU A 309 -5.45 14.22 -2.73
N SER A 310 -5.56 15.54 -2.60
CA SER A 310 -6.59 16.18 -1.76
C SER A 310 -7.83 16.55 -2.57
N ARG A 311 -8.93 15.83 -2.30
CA ARG A 311 -10.33 16.24 -2.53
C ARG A 311 -10.85 16.31 -3.97
N THR A 312 -10.77 15.21 -4.70
CA THR A 312 -11.82 14.91 -5.70
C THR A 312 -12.55 13.64 -5.27
N SER A 313 -13.87 13.65 -5.40
CA SER A 313 -14.83 12.64 -4.94
C SER A 313 -14.64 11.22 -5.52
N GLY A 314 -13.57 10.98 -6.29
CA GLY A 314 -13.18 9.67 -6.82
C GLY A 314 -11.85 9.12 -6.30
N GLY A 315 -11.12 9.87 -5.46
CA GLY A 315 -9.76 9.51 -5.01
C GLY A 315 -8.72 9.63 -6.13
N ALA A 316 -7.47 9.98 -5.81
CA ALA A 316 -6.40 9.87 -6.81
C ALA A 316 -5.91 8.42 -6.88
N ALA A 317 -5.47 8.00 -8.07
CA ALA A 317 -4.91 6.66 -8.25
C ALA A 317 -3.67 6.50 -7.36
N VAL A 318 -3.70 5.52 -6.46
CA VAL A 318 -2.56 5.13 -5.63
C VAL A 318 -2.39 3.61 -5.71
N LEU A 319 -1.17 3.12 -5.52
CA LEU A 319 -0.96 1.68 -5.36
C LEU A 319 -1.10 1.35 -3.87
N PRO A 320 -2.18 0.66 -3.43
CA PRO A 320 -2.26 0.18 -2.06
C PRO A 320 -1.16 -0.85 -1.82
N VAL A 321 -0.52 -0.77 -0.65
CA VAL A 321 0.43 -1.78 -0.21
C VAL A 321 -0.19 -2.59 0.93
N PRO A 322 0.15 -3.89 1.07
CA PRO A 322 -0.22 -4.67 2.25
C PRO A 322 0.04 -3.92 3.55
N ASP A 323 -0.84 -4.13 4.52
CA ASP A 323 -0.70 -3.52 5.84
C ASP A 323 0.62 -3.99 6.50
N GLY A 324 1.16 -3.23 7.45
CA GLY A 324 2.35 -3.63 8.21
C GLY A 324 3.73 -3.32 7.61
N TYR A 325 3.83 -2.59 6.49
CA TYR A 325 5.10 -1.96 6.12
C TYR A 325 5.34 -0.70 6.96
N VAL A 326 6.28 -0.79 7.90
CA VAL A 326 6.58 0.30 8.83
C VAL A 326 7.88 0.98 8.45
N PHE A 327 7.80 2.28 8.17
CA PHE A 327 8.92 3.19 8.15
C PHE A 327 9.11 3.76 9.56
N THR A 328 10.34 3.86 10.02
CA THR A 328 10.66 4.64 11.22
C THR A 328 11.88 5.48 10.95
N ASP A 329 11.87 6.70 11.48
CA ASP A 329 13.01 7.59 11.40
C ASP A 329 14.12 7.18 12.38
N ASN A 330 13.79 6.42 13.45
CA ASN A 330 14.73 5.81 14.38
C ASN A 330 14.97 4.32 14.07
N PRO A 331 15.99 3.99 13.28
CA PRO A 331 16.22 2.62 12.85
C PRO A 331 16.81 1.73 13.95
N GLU A 332 17.33 2.31 15.05
CA GLU A 332 17.84 1.54 16.21
C GLU A 332 16.71 0.92 17.04
N ARG A 333 15.54 1.59 17.09
CA ARG A 333 14.33 1.08 17.75
C ARG A 333 13.47 0.21 16.84
N SER A 334 13.85 0.10 15.57
CA SER A 334 13.17 -0.72 14.57
C SER A 334 13.48 -2.19 14.78
N GLU A 335 12.45 -3.03 14.85
CA GLU A 335 12.60 -4.49 14.83
C GLU A 335 13.17 -5.01 13.51
N HIS A 336 13.17 -4.21 12.44
CA HIS A 336 13.62 -4.58 11.11
C HIS A 336 14.84 -3.76 10.64
N GLY A 337 15.22 -2.70 11.35
CA GLY A 337 16.34 -1.84 11.02
C GLY A 337 15.98 -0.64 10.13
N ALA A 338 16.97 -0.11 9.41
CA ALA A 338 16.84 1.10 8.61
C ALA A 338 16.06 0.84 7.31
N PHE A 339 14.98 1.59 7.12
CA PHE A 339 14.18 1.53 5.90
C PHE A 339 14.86 2.26 4.73
N SER A 340 14.67 1.71 3.54
CA SER A 340 14.91 2.36 2.24
C SER A 340 13.95 1.77 1.21
N ALA A 341 13.60 2.56 0.21
CA ALA A 341 12.97 2.02 -1.00
C ALA A 341 14.02 1.94 -2.11
N ILE A 342 13.89 0.96 -3.01
CA ILE A 342 14.88 0.70 -4.06
C ILE A 342 14.15 0.58 -5.39
N ILE A 343 14.49 1.44 -6.34
CA ILE A 343 14.18 1.20 -7.76
C ILE A 343 15.27 0.27 -8.28
N HIS A 344 14.88 -0.93 -8.68
CA HIS A 344 15.78 -1.91 -9.26
C HIS A 344 15.55 -2.00 -10.77
N ILE A 345 16.62 -1.81 -11.51
CA ILE A 345 16.66 -2.00 -12.96
C ILE A 345 17.40 -3.31 -13.22
N PRO A 346 16.72 -4.35 -13.73
CA PRO A 346 17.31 -5.67 -13.88
C PRO A 346 18.33 -5.75 -15.03
N GLU A 347 18.13 -4.93 -16.08
CA GLU A 347 18.92 -4.96 -17.32
C GLU A 347 19.21 -3.55 -17.81
N ASP A 348 20.32 -3.39 -18.54
CA ASP A 348 20.69 -2.10 -19.11
C ASP A 348 19.63 -1.61 -20.11
N ILE A 349 19.27 -0.34 -20.04
CA ILE A 349 18.29 0.28 -20.94
C ILE A 349 19.02 1.24 -21.85
N VAL A 350 18.77 1.12 -23.15
CA VAL A 350 19.31 2.02 -24.18
C VAL A 350 18.16 2.84 -24.76
N PHE A 351 18.28 4.16 -24.69
CA PHE A 351 17.30 5.10 -25.20
C PHE A 351 17.92 5.98 -26.31
N PRO A 352 17.49 5.86 -27.57
CA PRO A 352 18.10 6.59 -28.67
C PRO A 352 17.79 8.09 -28.58
N ILE A 353 18.78 8.94 -28.89
CA ILE A 353 18.64 10.39 -28.92
C ILE A 353 19.37 10.99 -30.12
N LYS A 354 18.96 12.19 -30.55
CA LYS A 354 19.75 13.00 -31.47
C LYS A 354 20.50 14.09 -30.72
N PRO A 355 21.82 14.24 -30.95
CA PRO A 355 22.57 15.40 -30.51
C PRO A 355 21.94 16.70 -31.06
N ILE A 356 22.05 17.78 -30.29
CA ILE A 356 21.39 19.06 -30.60
C ILE A 356 22.41 20.17 -30.83
N ASP A 357 22.09 21.13 -31.68
CA ASP A 357 22.93 22.33 -31.84
C ASP A 357 22.56 23.36 -30.78
N LEU A 358 23.50 23.67 -29.90
CA LEU A 358 23.36 24.66 -28.82
C LEU A 358 23.64 26.10 -29.30
N GLY A 359 23.62 26.35 -30.61
CA GLY A 359 23.92 27.64 -31.24
C GLY A 359 25.36 27.78 -31.72
N GLY A 360 26.12 26.68 -31.73
CA GLY A 360 27.51 26.63 -32.21
C GLY A 360 27.64 26.28 -33.70
N GLY A 361 26.53 25.96 -34.37
CA GLY A 361 26.52 25.53 -35.78
C GLY A 361 26.86 24.05 -35.98
N ALA A 362 27.03 23.29 -34.90
CA ALA A 362 27.33 21.86 -34.92
C ALA A 362 26.58 21.14 -33.78
N PRO A 363 26.00 19.95 -34.03
CA PRO A 363 25.35 19.18 -32.99
C PRO A 363 26.33 18.72 -31.91
N ILE A 364 25.94 18.90 -30.66
CA ILE A 364 26.68 18.47 -29.48
C ILE A 364 25.85 17.44 -28.74
N ARG A 365 26.49 16.34 -28.33
CA ARG A 365 25.84 15.33 -27.50
C ARG A 365 26.03 15.66 -26.02
N PRO A 366 25.02 15.44 -25.16
CA PRO A 366 25.25 15.51 -23.73
C PRO A 366 26.30 14.46 -23.33
N ILE A 367 26.99 14.67 -22.21
CA ILE A 367 27.77 13.63 -21.53
C ILE A 367 26.82 12.74 -20.73
N GLU A 368 25.84 13.36 -20.07
CA GLU A 368 24.94 12.69 -19.15
C GLU A 368 23.62 13.45 -19.01
N VAL A 369 22.53 12.70 -18.83
CA VAL A 369 21.22 13.22 -18.46
C VAL A 369 20.82 12.58 -17.13
N GLY A 370 20.54 13.41 -16.12
CA GLY A 370 20.04 12.95 -14.83
C GLY A 370 18.52 12.88 -14.87
N LEU A 371 17.95 11.67 -14.79
CA LEU A 371 16.50 11.47 -14.64
C LEU A 371 16.15 11.40 -13.16
N TYR A 372 15.33 12.33 -12.67
CA TYR A 372 14.95 12.38 -11.26
C TYR A 372 13.57 11.77 -11.07
N VAL A 373 13.48 10.77 -10.19
CA VAL A 373 12.24 10.05 -9.90
C VAL A 373 11.89 10.24 -8.43
N GLN A 374 10.68 10.70 -8.16
CA GLN A 374 10.15 10.83 -6.82
C GLN A 374 9.26 9.63 -6.48
N LEU A 375 9.54 8.98 -5.36
CA LEU A 375 8.62 8.05 -4.71
C LEU A 375 7.95 8.76 -3.54
N SER A 376 6.64 8.61 -3.43
CA SER A 376 5.85 9.12 -2.32
C SER A 376 5.17 7.98 -1.57
N LEU A 377 5.22 8.03 -0.24
CA LEU A 377 4.60 7.10 0.69
C LEU A 377 3.47 7.84 1.42
N ASN A 378 2.28 7.26 1.42
CA ASN A 378 1.12 7.79 2.14
C ASN A 378 0.63 6.77 3.17
N GLY A 379 0.20 7.24 4.32
CA GLY A 379 -0.33 6.39 5.37
C GLY A 379 -0.39 7.06 6.73
N ILE A 380 -0.29 6.28 7.79
CA ILE A 380 -0.58 6.73 9.15
C ILE A 380 0.72 6.96 9.91
N ALA A 381 0.89 8.17 10.45
CA ALA A 381 2.01 8.51 11.33
C ALA A 381 1.60 8.39 12.80
N PHE A 382 2.44 7.71 13.58
CA PHE A 382 2.39 7.61 15.03
C PHE A 382 3.58 8.37 15.60
N GLU A 383 3.30 9.43 16.36
CA GLU A 383 4.32 10.32 16.91
C GLU A 383 4.01 10.64 18.38
N HIS A 384 5.05 10.99 19.14
CA HIS A 384 4.85 11.51 20.50
C HIS A 384 4.01 12.78 20.48
N HIS A 385 3.08 12.90 21.42
CA HIS A 385 2.30 14.11 21.59
C HIS A 385 3.25 15.26 21.96
N LYS A 386 3.47 16.21 21.04
CA LYS A 386 4.21 17.44 21.35
C LYS A 386 3.38 18.25 22.34
N GLY A 387 3.65 18.07 23.64
CA GLY A 387 3.18 18.99 24.66
C GLY A 387 3.71 20.38 24.30
N SER A 388 2.82 21.36 24.25
CA SER A 388 3.17 22.77 24.07
C SER A 388 4.03 23.25 25.23
N ASN A 389 5.35 23.04 25.16
CA ASN A 389 6.29 23.83 25.95
C ASN A 389 6.49 25.16 25.23
N VAL A 390 5.46 26.02 25.33
CA VAL A 390 5.67 27.47 25.31
C VAL A 390 6.11 27.82 26.73
N THR A 391 7.42 27.85 26.94
CA THR A 391 7.99 28.59 28.06
C THR A 391 8.23 30.01 27.59
N VAL A 392 7.49 30.92 28.23
CA VAL A 392 7.51 32.39 28.14
C VAL A 392 8.90 32.95 28.39
#